data_AF-A0A0B3APL1-F1
#
_entry.id   AF-A0A0B3APL1-F1
#
_cell.length_a   1.000
_cell.length_b   1.000
_cell.length_c   1.000
_cell.angle_alpha   90.00
_cell.angle_beta   90.00
_cell.angle_gamma   90.00
#
_symmetry.space_group_name_H-M   'P 1'
#
loop_
_entity.id
_entity.type
_entity.pdbx_description
1 polymer ?
#
loop_
_entity_poly.entity_id
_entity_poly.type
_entity_poly.pdbx_seq_one_letter_code
_entity_poly.pdbx_strand_id
1 'polypeptide(L)'
;MGALSVRISEEMEIGLKEVAKEEKLEQPSEAARKVLTLGLERWREERALQLLGEGRVSFSKAAQIAKMDIWDFTRLIKIRKITWVADSVIREDLEQAVL
;
A
#
# COMPACT_ATOMS: atom_id res chain seq x y z
N MET A 1 -6.35 24.05 4.83
CA MET A 1 -6.12 22.83 5.63
C MET A 1 -7.29 22.63 6.57
N GLY A 2 -7.70 21.39 6.82
CA GLY A 2 -8.75 21.05 7.79
C GLY A 2 -8.16 20.35 9.02
N ALA A 3 -8.88 20.41 10.14
CA ALA A 3 -8.53 19.67 11.35
C ALA A 3 -9.37 18.37 11.42
N LEU A 4 -8.73 17.26 11.80
CA LEU A 4 -9.39 16.00 12.09
C LEU A 4 -9.41 15.82 13.61
N SER A 5 -10.60 15.64 14.19
CA SER A 5 -10.76 15.26 15.60
C SER A 5 -11.31 13.84 15.65
N VAL A 6 -10.59 12.95 16.31
CA VAL A 6 -10.99 11.54 16.47
C VAL A 6 -10.62 11.08 17.86
N ARG A 7 -11.42 10.19 18.45
CA ARG A 7 -11.06 9.52 19.70
C ARG A 7 -10.04 8.43 19.39
N ILE A 8 -8.99 8.37 20.17
CA ILE A 8 -7.92 7.38 20.04
C ILE A 8 -7.85 6.53 21.30
N SER A 9 -7.35 5.30 21.18
CA SER A 9 -7.07 4.46 22.35
C SER A 9 -5.83 4.98 23.09
N GLU A 10 -5.67 4.58 24.34
CA GLU A 10 -4.46 4.86 25.13
C GLU A 10 -3.20 4.29 24.45
N GLU A 11 -3.30 3.09 23.88
CA GLU A 11 -2.21 2.46 23.10
C GLU A 11 -1.75 3.34 21.92
N MET A 12 -2.70 3.90 21.16
CA MET A 12 -2.36 4.83 20.08
C MET A 12 -1.70 6.11 20.62
N GLU A 13 -2.19 6.64 21.74
CA GLU A 13 -1.59 7.83 22.34
C GLU A 13 -0.14 7.58 22.77
N ILE A 14 0.13 6.42 23.37
CA ILE A 14 1.49 5.98 23.74
C ILE A 14 2.36 5.87 22.48
N GLY A 15 1.90 5.16 21.45
CA GLY A 15 2.67 5.01 20.21
C GLY A 15 2.96 6.34 19.51
N LEU A 16 2.03 7.30 19.52
CA LEU A 16 2.26 8.64 18.96
C LEU A 16 3.29 9.44 19.77
N LYS A 17 3.32 9.29 21.10
CA LYS A 17 4.36 9.91 21.96
C LYS A 17 5.73 9.32 21.69
N GLU A 18 5.82 8.01 21.45
CA GLU A 18 7.07 7.33 21.07
C GLU A 18 7.59 7.86 19.73
N VAL A 19 6.74 7.91 18.71
CA VAL A 19 7.10 8.48 17.40
C VAL A 19 7.56 9.94 17.54
N ALA A 20 6.84 10.77 18.31
CA ALA A 20 7.22 12.15 18.53
C ALA A 20 8.60 12.29 19.20
N LYS A 21 8.88 11.43 20.19
CA LYS A 21 10.17 11.42 20.90
C LYS A 21 11.32 10.98 20.01
N GLU A 22 11.17 9.88 19.28
CA GLU A 22 12.22 9.33 18.40
C GLU A 22 12.57 10.28 17.26
N GLU A 23 11.56 10.92 16.68
CA GLU A 23 11.68 11.82 15.53
C GLU A 23 11.87 13.29 15.92
N LYS A 24 11.98 13.58 17.24
CA LYS A 24 12.14 14.93 17.81
C LYS A 24 11.07 15.93 17.33
N LEU A 25 9.82 15.48 17.28
CA LEU A 25 8.68 16.31 16.88
C LEU A 25 8.15 17.09 18.09
N GLU A 26 7.85 18.37 17.89
CA GLU A 26 7.42 19.26 18.97
C GLU A 26 5.97 19.03 19.38
N GLN A 27 5.11 18.65 18.43
CA GLN A 27 3.68 18.48 18.68
C GLN A 27 3.20 17.05 18.38
N PRO A 28 2.31 16.47 19.21
CA PRO A 28 1.66 15.19 18.92
C PRO A 28 0.91 15.17 17.58
N SER A 29 0.43 16.33 17.13
CA SER A 29 -0.23 16.51 15.83
C SER A 29 0.69 16.22 14.64
N GLU A 30 1.99 16.47 14.78
CA GLU A 30 2.99 16.18 13.75
C GLU A 30 3.26 14.68 13.65
N ALA A 31 3.41 14.01 14.80
CA ALA A 31 3.54 12.56 14.87
C ALA A 31 2.29 11.88 14.27
N ALA A 32 1.10 12.33 14.67
CA ALA A 32 -0.17 11.81 14.14
C ALA A 32 -0.25 11.99 12.62
N ARG A 33 0.07 13.18 12.11
CA ARG A 33 0.07 13.46 10.67
C ARG A 33 1.06 12.57 9.92
N LYS A 34 2.28 12.38 10.44
CA LYS A 34 3.30 11.51 9.83
C LYS A 34 2.81 10.07 9.77
N VAL A 35 2.35 9.52 10.89
CA VAL A 35 1.82 8.14 10.96
C VAL A 35 0.62 7.95 10.04
N LEU A 36 -0.32 8.89 10.02
CA LEU A 36 -1.49 8.84 9.12
C LEU A 36 -1.09 8.89 7.65
N THR A 37 -0.07 9.66 7.30
CA THR A 37 0.44 9.74 5.92
C THR A 37 1.00 8.40 5.47
N LEU A 38 1.87 7.80 6.29
CA LEU A 38 2.44 6.46 6.05
C LEU A 38 1.35 5.39 5.99
N GLY A 39 0.37 5.45 6.90
CA GLY A 39 -0.77 4.54 6.91
C GLY A 39 -1.63 4.65 5.65
N LEU A 40 -1.88 5.86 5.14
CA LEU A 40 -2.63 6.08 3.90
C LEU A 40 -1.87 5.60 2.66
N GLU A 41 -0.53 5.70 2.64
CA GLU A 41 0.30 5.14 1.58
C GLU A 41 0.20 3.63 1.55
N ARG A 42 0.44 2.99 2.71
CA ARG A 42 0.34 1.54 2.84
C ARG A 42 -1.06 1.00 2.51
N TRP A 43 -2.11 1.69 2.98
CA TRP A 43 -3.49 1.30 2.66
C TRP A 43 -3.76 1.34 1.15
N ARG A 44 -3.24 2.34 0.43
CA ARG A 44 -3.38 2.43 -1.03
C ARG A 44 -2.67 1.28 -1.74
N GLU A 45 -1.45 0.94 -1.32
CA GLU A 45 -0.69 -0.19 -1.85
C GLU A 45 -1.44 -1.50 -1.67
N GLU A 46 -1.86 -1.80 -0.43
CA GLU A 46 -2.59 -3.03 -0.09
C GLU A 46 -3.89 -3.12 -0.90
N ARG A 47 -4.63 -2.01 -1.03
CA ARG A 47 -5.86 -1.97 -1.81
C ARG A 47 -5.62 -2.18 -3.31
N ALA A 48 -4.57 -1.59 -3.87
CA ALA A 48 -4.21 -1.75 -5.28
C ALA A 48 -3.86 -3.21 -5.59
N LEU A 49 -3.04 -3.85 -4.74
CA LEU A 49 -2.64 -5.25 -4.89
C LEU A 49 -3.83 -6.20 -4.78
N GLN A 50 -4.72 -5.97 -3.81
CA GLN A 50 -5.94 -6.76 -3.66
C GLN A 50 -6.80 -6.70 -4.92
N LEU A 51 -7.12 -5.49 -5.40
CA LEU A 51 -7.97 -5.31 -6.58
C LEU A 51 -7.34 -5.94 -7.84
N LEU A 52 -6.02 -5.86 -7.97
CA LEU A 52 -5.30 -6.46 -9.07
C LEU A 52 -5.33 -8.00 -9.01
N GLY A 53 -5.08 -8.59 -7.84
CA GLY A 53 -5.16 -10.05 -7.64
C GLY A 53 -6.57 -10.60 -7.83
N GLU A 54 -7.60 -9.81 -7.52
CA GLU A 54 -9.01 -10.13 -7.81
C GLU A 54 -9.37 -9.95 -9.30
N GLY A 55 -8.44 -9.49 -10.16
CA GLY A 55 -8.69 -9.23 -11.58
C GLY A 55 -9.66 -8.06 -11.85
N ARG A 56 -9.94 -7.23 -10.84
CA ARG A 56 -10.94 -6.15 -10.92
C ARG A 56 -10.42 -4.87 -11.57
N VAL A 57 -9.11 -4.73 -11.66
CA VAL A 57 -8.45 -3.58 -12.27
C VAL A 57 -7.28 -4.07 -13.11
N SER A 58 -6.94 -3.31 -14.14
CA SER A 58 -5.70 -3.55 -14.90
C SER A 58 -4.47 -3.21 -14.05
N PHE A 59 -3.31 -3.73 -14.46
CA PHE A 59 -2.02 -3.41 -13.84
C PHE A 59 -1.80 -1.88 -13.74
N SER A 60 -1.97 -1.15 -14.85
CA SER A 60 -1.74 0.30 -14.88
C SER A 60 -2.72 1.05 -13.96
N LYS A 61 -3.96 0.56 -13.83
CA LYS A 61 -4.94 1.16 -12.92
C LYS A 61 -4.56 0.91 -11.46
N ALA A 62 -4.05 -0.28 -11.13
CA ALA A 62 -3.56 -0.60 -9.80
C ALA A 62 -2.36 0.28 -9.40
N ALA A 63 -1.39 0.47 -10.30
CA ALA A 63 -0.26 1.39 -10.09
C ALA A 63 -0.75 2.83 -9.80
N GLN A 64 -1.74 3.30 -10.56
CA GLN A 64 -2.37 4.61 -10.32
C GLN A 64 -3.02 4.71 -8.94
N ILE A 65 -3.71 3.67 -8.46
CA ILE A 65 -4.34 3.63 -7.13
C ILE A 65 -3.27 3.69 -6.03
N ALA A 66 -2.17 2.95 -6.20
CA ALA A 66 -1.03 2.97 -5.30
C ALA A 66 -0.25 4.30 -5.33
N LYS A 67 -0.54 5.18 -6.31
CA LYS A 67 0.23 6.39 -6.62
C LYS A 67 1.70 6.10 -6.92
N MET A 68 1.95 5.00 -7.63
CA MET A 68 3.28 4.56 -8.05
C MET A 68 3.38 4.62 -9.56
N ASP A 69 4.60 4.79 -10.05
CA ASP A 69 4.88 4.48 -11.45
C ASP A 69 4.85 2.96 -11.70
N ILE A 70 4.90 2.58 -12.98
CA ILE A 70 4.82 1.18 -13.42
C ILE A 70 5.98 0.35 -12.85
N TRP A 71 7.19 0.92 -12.75
CA TRP A 71 8.39 0.21 -12.31
C TRP A 71 8.39 -0.02 -10.80
N ASP A 72 8.03 0.99 -10.01
CA ASP A 72 7.83 0.87 -8.56
C ASP A 72 6.77 -0.18 -8.25
N PHE A 73 5.65 -0.12 -8.96
CA PHE A 73 4.56 -1.06 -8.74
C PHE A 73 4.92 -2.50 -9.14
N THR A 74 5.71 -2.67 -10.20
CA THR A 74 6.26 -3.98 -10.59
C THR A 74 7.14 -4.58 -9.48
N ARG A 75 7.99 -3.76 -8.85
CA ARG A 75 8.82 -4.20 -7.71
C ARG A 75 7.95 -4.60 -6.52
N LEU A 76 6.93 -3.81 -6.20
CA LEU A 76 5.99 -4.09 -5.11
C LEU A 76 5.31 -5.46 -5.30
N ILE A 77 4.79 -5.74 -6.50
CA ILE A 77 4.16 -7.02 -6.84
C ILE A 77 5.12 -8.19 -6.65
N LYS A 78 6.38 -8.05 -7.09
CA LYS A 78 7.41 -9.09 -6.96
C LYS A 78 7.72 -9.39 -5.49
N ILE A 79 7.85 -8.35 -4.66
CA ILE A 79 8.11 -8.49 -3.22
C ILE A 79 6.92 -9.18 -2.53
N ARG A 80 5.69 -8.81 -2.91
CA ARG A 80 4.45 -9.33 -2.31
C ARG A 80 3.98 -10.66 -2.93
N LYS A 81 4.66 -11.16 -3.97
CA LYS A 81 4.37 -12.41 -4.68
C LYS A 81 2.90 -12.50 -5.14
N ILE A 82 2.37 -11.39 -5.67
CA ILE A 82 1.01 -11.35 -6.20
C ILE A 82 1.01 -11.89 -7.63
N THR A 83 0.26 -12.98 -7.87
CA THR A 83 -0.09 -13.44 -9.22
C THR A 83 -1.40 -12.77 -9.62
N TRP A 84 -1.42 -12.07 -10.76
CA TRP A 84 -2.62 -11.39 -11.25
C TRP A 84 -3.02 -11.80 -12.68
N VAL A 85 -2.16 -12.57 -13.34
CA VAL A 85 -2.49 -13.20 -14.61
C VAL A 85 -3.25 -14.49 -14.30
N ALA A 86 -4.35 -14.73 -15.01
CA ALA A 86 -5.15 -15.93 -14.80
C ALA A 86 -4.33 -17.21 -15.09
N ASP A 87 -4.47 -18.22 -14.23
CA ASP A 87 -3.75 -19.49 -14.37
C ASP A 87 -3.95 -20.16 -15.73
N SER A 88 -5.14 -19.99 -16.34
CA SER A 88 -5.42 -20.53 -17.67
C SER A 88 -4.50 -19.92 -18.74
N VAL A 89 -4.25 -18.60 -18.66
CA VAL A 89 -3.36 -17.89 -19.59
C VAL A 89 -1.92 -18.33 -19.36
N ILE A 90 -1.49 -18.46 -18.10
CA ILE A 90 -0.15 -18.94 -17.76
C ILE A 90 0.06 -20.36 -18.29
N ARG A 91 -0.92 -21.25 -18.13
CA ARG A 91 -0.86 -22.62 -18.63
C ARG A 91 -0.77 -22.66 -20.16
N GLU A 92 -1.60 -21.90 -20.85
CA GLU A 92 -1.57 -21.81 -22.32
C GLU A 92 -0.20 -21.34 -22.84
N ASP A 93 0.36 -20.28 -22.25
CA ASP A 93 1.68 -19.76 -22.62
C ASP A 93 2.79 -20.79 -22.38
N LEU A 94 2.73 -21.52 -21.26
CA LEU A 94 3.71 -22.56 -20.94
C LEU A 94 3.63 -23.75 -21.90
N GLU A 95 2.42 -24.16 -22.30
CA GLU A 95 2.23 -25.24 -23.28
C GLU A 95 2.78 -24.85 -24.66
N GLN A 96 2.66 -23.59 -25.06
CA GLN A 96 3.24 -23.09 -26.32
C GLN A 96 4.77 -22.96 -26.29
N ALA A 97 5.38 -22.74 -25.12
CA ALA A 97 6.82 -22.56 -24.98
C ALA A 97 7.66 -23.85 -25.05
N VAL A 98 7.01 -25.03 -25.01
CA VAL A 98 7.68 -26.35 -25.01
C VAL A 98 7.61 -27.03 -26.40
N LEU A 99 7.20 -26.29 -27.44
CA LEU A 99 7.24 -26.70 -28.85
C LEU A 99 8.36 -25.99 -29.61
#